data_AF-A0A962VQH2-F1
#
_entry.id   AF-A0A962VQH2-F1
#
_cell.length_a   1.000
_cell.length_b   1.000
_cell.length_c   1.000
_cell.angle_alpha   90.00
_cell.angle_beta   90.00
_cell.angle_gamma   90.00
#
_symmetry.space_group_name_H-M   'P 1'
#
loop_
_entity.id
_entity.type
_entity.pdbx_description
1 polymer ?
#
loop_
_entity_poly.entity_id
_entity_poly.type
_entity_poly.pdbx_seq_one_letter_code
_entity_poly.pdbx_strand_id
1 'polypeptide(L)'
;MLKTAFSRAPPTIRFEFANWVGTDALPRDRTQSLLLHEPKYRVDTIDPITGNSIDDITGHPSLVDGNLTIYFETQATRQAFIDIPTNHPNLHVPFAATDEDDRGG
;
A
#
# COMPACT_ATOMS: atom_id res chain seq x y z
N MET A 1 38.20 -67.57 -9.42
CA MET A 1 37.01 -66.84 -9.90
C MET A 1 37.24 -65.35 -9.71
N LEU A 2 37.43 -64.58 -10.80
CA LEU A 2 37.61 -63.12 -10.74
C LEU A 2 36.23 -62.43 -10.64
N LYS A 3 36.09 -61.49 -9.69
CA LYS A 3 34.91 -60.63 -9.57
C LYS A 3 35.19 -59.32 -10.31
N THR A 4 34.53 -59.11 -11.45
CA THR A 4 34.56 -57.85 -12.17
C THR A 4 33.64 -56.85 -11.46
N ALA A 5 34.20 -55.81 -10.84
CA ALA A 5 33.43 -54.71 -10.29
C ALA A 5 33.17 -53.68 -11.40
N PHE A 6 31.91 -53.50 -11.80
CA PHE A 6 31.52 -52.41 -12.69
C PHE A 6 31.51 -51.11 -11.87
N SER A 7 32.51 -50.25 -12.11
CA SER A 7 32.48 -48.87 -11.62
C SER A 7 31.49 -48.07 -12.47
N ARG A 8 30.32 -47.75 -11.92
CA ARG A 8 29.39 -46.80 -12.54
C ARG A 8 29.73 -45.41 -12.03
N ALA A 9 30.38 -44.61 -12.87
CA ALA A 9 30.60 -43.20 -12.57
C ALA A 9 29.23 -42.48 -12.45
N PRO A 10 29.06 -41.55 -11.49
CA PRO A 10 27.85 -40.74 -11.39
C PRO A 10 27.73 -39.83 -12.62
N PRO A 11 26.52 -39.62 -13.16
CA PRO A 11 26.33 -38.74 -14.30
C PRO A 11 26.72 -37.31 -13.94
N THR A 12 27.51 -36.66 -14.80
CA THR A 12 27.87 -35.25 -14.68
C THR A 12 26.64 -34.37 -14.84
N ILE A 13 26.35 -33.53 -13.84
CA ILE A 13 25.29 -32.53 -13.92
C ILE A 13 25.70 -31.46 -14.95
N ARG A 14 24.90 -31.29 -16.00
CA ARG A 14 25.11 -30.29 -17.05
C ARG A 14 24.38 -29.00 -16.71
N PHE A 15 25.08 -28.07 -16.05
CA PHE A 15 24.53 -26.77 -15.63
C PHE A 15 24.07 -25.88 -16.80
N GLU A 16 24.56 -26.14 -18.00
CA GLU A 16 24.15 -25.50 -19.26
C GLU A 16 22.64 -25.62 -19.56
N PHE A 17 21.95 -26.63 -19.02
CA PHE A 17 20.49 -26.77 -19.12
C PHE A 17 19.74 -26.38 -17.83
N ALA A 18 20.46 -26.08 -16.75
CA ALA A 18 19.89 -25.76 -15.43
C ALA A 18 19.79 -24.25 -15.18
N ASN A 19 20.39 -23.43 -16.03
CA ASN A 19 20.27 -21.98 -15.96
C ASN A 19 18.91 -21.57 -16.50
N TRP A 20 17.94 -21.37 -15.60
CA TRP A 20 16.72 -20.63 -15.90
C TRP A 20 17.11 -19.22 -16.35
N VAL A 21 17.04 -18.98 -17.66
CA VAL A 21 17.28 -17.66 -18.24
C VAL A 21 16.04 -16.81 -17.94
N GLY A 22 16.06 -16.10 -16.82
CA GLY A 22 15.03 -15.16 -16.42
C GLY A 22 15.06 -13.86 -17.24
N THR A 23 15.15 -13.96 -18.57
CA THR A 23 15.13 -12.78 -19.46
C THR A 23 13.74 -12.21 -19.65
N ASP A 24 12.71 -13.03 -19.47
CA ASP A 24 11.34 -12.63 -19.76
C ASP A 24 10.65 -12.14 -18.48
N ALA A 25 10.32 -10.85 -18.47
CA ALA A 25 9.48 -10.25 -17.43
C ALA A 25 8.17 -11.03 -17.32
N LEU A 26 7.79 -11.41 -16.10
CA LEU A 26 6.54 -12.12 -15.86
C LEU A 26 5.38 -11.20 -16.27
N PRO A 27 4.22 -11.74 -16.67
CA PRO A 27 3.07 -10.92 -17.06
C PRO A 27 2.70 -9.83 -16.04
N ARG A 28 2.91 -10.10 -14.74
CA ARG A 28 2.68 -9.14 -13.64
C ARG A 28 3.65 -7.94 -13.63
N ASP A 29 4.82 -8.08 -14.24
CA ASP A 29 5.86 -7.05 -14.28
C ASP A 29 5.69 -6.12 -15.48
N ARG A 30 4.78 -6.45 -16.42
CA ARG A 30 4.55 -5.70 -17.66
C ARG A 30 3.73 -4.42 -17.46
N THR A 31 3.03 -4.31 -16.35
CA THR A 31 2.18 -3.17 -16.02
C THR A 31 2.36 -2.80 -14.56
N GLN A 32 2.39 -1.50 -14.28
CA GLN A 32 2.37 -0.98 -12.93
C GLN A 32 1.11 -1.46 -12.20
N SER A 33 1.25 -1.87 -10.94
CA SER A 33 0.14 -2.33 -10.11
C SER A 33 -0.87 -1.20 -9.88
N LEU A 34 -2.01 -1.25 -10.57
CA LEU A 34 -3.08 -0.25 -10.42
C LEU A 34 -3.59 -0.17 -8.97
N LEU A 35 -3.65 -1.31 -8.26
CA LEU A 35 -4.12 -1.38 -6.88
C LEU A 35 -3.23 -0.62 -5.88
N LEU A 36 -1.95 -0.38 -6.19
CA LEU A 36 -1.06 0.38 -5.33
C LEU A 36 -1.31 1.89 -5.44
N HIS A 37 -1.74 2.35 -6.62
CA HIS A 37 -1.90 3.77 -6.91
C HIS A 37 -3.35 4.27 -6.73
N GLU A 38 -4.31 3.35 -6.64
CA GLU A 38 -5.73 3.65 -6.45
C GLU A 38 -6.34 2.79 -5.32
N PRO A 39 -5.93 2.99 -4.05
CA PRO A 39 -6.51 2.26 -2.93
C PRO A 39 -7.99 2.61 -2.78
N LYS A 40 -8.85 1.58 -2.83
CA LYS A 40 -10.31 1.74 -2.67
C LYS A 40 -10.71 2.21 -1.27
N TYR A 41 -9.94 1.82 -0.26
CA TYR A 41 -10.16 2.17 1.15
C TYR A 41 -8.81 2.40 1.81
N ARG A 42 -8.72 3.44 2.62
CA ARG A 42 -7.54 3.82 3.41
C ARG A 42 -7.93 3.88 4.87
N VAL A 43 -7.00 3.48 5.73
CA VAL A 43 -7.16 3.55 7.18
C VAL A 43 -5.97 4.31 7.74
N ASP A 44 -6.25 5.30 8.58
CA ASP A 44 -5.26 6.00 9.39
C ASP A 44 -5.45 5.60 10.85
N THR A 45 -4.40 5.04 11.44
CA THR A 45 -4.36 4.57 12.82
C THR A 45 -3.56 5.51 13.72
N ILE A 46 -3.15 6.67 13.21
CA ILE A 46 -2.47 7.69 14.00
C ILE A 46 -3.51 8.73 14.39
N ASP A 47 -3.65 9.00 15.69
CA ASP A 47 -4.51 10.09 16.13
C ASP A 47 -3.89 11.42 15.68
N PRO A 48 -4.56 12.20 14.81
CA PRO A 48 -3.98 13.40 14.21
C PRO A 48 -3.79 14.55 15.22
N ILE A 49 -4.40 14.47 16.41
CA ILE A 49 -4.25 15.48 17.47
C ILE A 49 -3.07 15.18 18.37
N THR A 50 -2.86 13.91 18.74
CA THR A 50 -1.79 13.51 19.66
C THR A 50 -0.51 13.07 18.92
N GLY A 51 -0.66 12.54 17.71
CA GLY A 51 0.41 11.96 16.91
C GLY A 51 0.79 10.52 17.31
N ASN A 52 0.08 9.88 18.24
CA ASN A 52 0.41 8.51 18.62
C ASN A 52 -0.31 7.49 17.72
N SER A 53 0.32 6.34 17.54
CA SER A 53 -0.28 5.19 16.88
C SER A 53 -1.26 4.46 17.81
N ILE A 54 -2.37 4.02 17.23
CA ILE A 54 -3.40 3.18 17.85
C ILE A 54 -3.19 1.75 17.31
N ASP A 55 -2.71 0.86 18.18
CA ASP A 55 -2.41 -0.53 17.79
C ASP A 55 -3.67 -1.39 17.59
N ASP A 56 -4.70 -1.19 18.44
CA ASP A 56 -6.01 -1.84 18.32
C ASP A 56 -7.08 -0.78 18.07
N ILE A 57 -7.66 -0.80 16.88
CA ILE A 57 -8.71 0.14 16.46
C ILE A 57 -10.10 -0.23 17.02
N THR A 58 -10.24 -1.40 17.64
CA THR A 58 -11.52 -1.92 18.11
C THR A 58 -12.07 -1.04 19.24
N GLY A 59 -13.24 -0.44 19.01
CA GLY A 59 -13.89 0.42 20.01
C GLY A 59 -13.33 1.84 20.08
N HIS A 60 -12.33 2.18 19.28
CA HIS A 60 -11.83 3.54 19.15
C HIS A 60 -12.79 4.41 18.32
N PRO A 61 -12.98 5.69 18.69
CA PRO A 61 -13.75 6.61 17.88
C PRO A 61 -13.10 6.82 16.52
N SER A 62 -13.92 7.04 15.50
CA SER A 62 -13.44 7.22 14.13
C SER A 62 -14.21 8.31 13.37
N LEU A 63 -13.60 8.78 12.28
CA LEU A 63 -14.17 9.71 11.31
C LEU A 63 -13.97 9.11 9.91
N VAL A 64 -15.03 9.11 9.11
CA VAL A 64 -14.95 8.72 7.69
C VAL A 64 -14.91 9.99 6.85
N ASP A 65 -13.85 10.12 6.05
CA ASP A 65 -13.62 11.20 5.10
C ASP A 65 -13.36 10.60 3.71
N GLY A 66 -14.39 10.58 2.87
CA GLY A 66 -14.34 9.92 1.56
C GLY A 66 -13.97 8.44 1.67
N ASN A 67 -12.83 8.04 1.10
CA ASN A 67 -12.30 6.68 1.16
C ASN A 67 -11.33 6.43 2.33
N LEU A 68 -11.10 7.44 3.18
CA LEU A 68 -10.23 7.38 4.35
C LEU A 68 -11.06 7.23 5.63
N THR A 69 -10.69 6.27 6.49
CA THR A 69 -11.18 6.20 7.87
C THR A 69 -10.05 6.57 8.82
N ILE A 70 -10.26 7.59 9.64
CA ILE A 70 -9.30 8.11 10.62
C ILE A 70 -9.74 7.65 12.01
N TYR A 71 -8.86 6.98 12.75
CA TYR A 71 -9.10 6.57 14.13
C TYR A 71 -8.49 7.56 15.13
N PHE A 72 -9.12 7.66 16.31
CA PHE A 72 -8.73 8.57 17.38
C PHE A 72 -8.54 7.79 18.68
N GLU A 73 -7.62 8.23 19.53
CA GLU A 73 -7.43 7.64 20.84
C GLU A 73 -8.68 7.82 21.71
N THR A 74 -9.34 8.98 21.62
CA THR A 74 -10.46 9.35 22.48
C THR A 74 -11.53 10.15 21.73
N GLN A 75 -12.73 10.23 22.31
CA GLN A 75 -13.79 11.08 21.75
C GLN A 75 -13.41 12.57 21.80
N ALA A 76 -12.59 12.96 22.77
CA ALA A 76 -12.12 14.34 22.93
C ALA A 76 -11.17 14.74 21.80
N THR A 77 -10.22 13.89 21.42
CA THR A 77 -9.30 14.14 20.30
C THR A 77 -10.04 14.13 18.96
N ARG A 78 -11.01 13.23 18.78
CA ARG A 78 -11.92 13.28 17.61
C ARG A 78 -12.66 14.61 17.52
N GLN A 79 -13.22 15.09 18.63
CA GLN A 79 -13.97 16.35 18.62
C GLN A 79 -13.04 17.54 18.35
N ALA A 80 -11.86 17.57 18.99
CA ALA A 80 -10.86 18.60 18.76
C ALA A 80 -10.45 18.68 17.28
N PHE A 81 -10.31 17.54 16.60
CA PHE A 81 -10.03 17.49 15.17
C PHE A 81 -11.15 18.07 14.30
N ILE A 82 -12.40 17.75 14.60
CA ILE A 82 -13.57 18.31 13.90
C ILE A 82 -13.68 19.82 14.11
N ASP A 83 -13.32 20.29 15.30
CA ASP A 83 -13.39 21.71 15.68
C ASP A 83 -12.22 22.53 15.10
N ILE A 84 -11.22 21.90 14.47
CA ILE A 84 -10.14 22.61 13.78
C ILE A 84 -10.77 23.47 12.68
N PRO A 85 -10.67 24.81 12.76
CA PRO A 85 -11.22 25.67 11.74
C PRO A 85 -10.51 25.37 10.42
N THR A 86 -11.29 25.07 9.39
CA THR A 86 -10.77 24.87 8.04
C THR A 86 -10.27 26.21 7.52
N ASN A 87 -8.98 26.48 7.66
CA ASN A 87 -8.35 27.66 7.07
C ASN A 87 -8.09 27.40 5.58
N HIS A 88 -9.17 27.27 4.80
CA HIS A 88 -9.05 27.43 3.36
C HIS A 88 -9.02 28.93 3.08
N PRO A 89 -7.92 29.48 2.53
CA PRO A 89 -7.84 30.90 2.20
C PRO A 89 -8.89 31.33 1.16
N ASN A 90 -9.53 30.37 0.48
CA ASN A 90 -10.65 30.59 -0.42
C ASN A 90 -11.87 29.79 0.07
N LEU A 91 -12.66 30.35 0.99
CA LEU A 91 -13.96 29.79 1.37
C LEU A 91 -14.95 29.78 0.19
N HIS A 92 -14.72 30.66 -0.79
CA HIS A 92 -15.39 30.71 -2.08
C HIS A 92 -14.35 31.06 -3.14
N VAL A 93 -14.06 30.15 -4.06
CA VAL A 93 -13.50 30.56 -5.35
C VAL A 93 -14.53 31.49 -6.01
N PRO A 94 -14.14 32.67 -6.55
CA PRO A 94 -15.09 33.63 -7.12
C PRO A 94 -15.77 33.13 -8.41
N PHE A 95 -15.39 31.96 -8.87
CA PHE A 95 -15.92 31.24 -10.02
C PHE A 95 -16.34 29.83 -9.57
N ALA A 96 -17.32 29.23 -10.26
CA ALA A 96 -17.70 27.85 -9.99
C ALA A 96 -16.50 26.92 -10.21
N ALA A 97 -16.31 25.94 -9.34
CA ALA A 97 -15.30 24.91 -9.52
C ALA A 97 -15.51 24.22 -10.87
N THR A 98 -14.43 24.12 -11.65
CA THR A 98 -14.43 23.48 -12.96
C THR A 98 -13.68 22.15 -12.89
N ASP A 99 -13.93 21.26 -13.85
CA ASP A 99 -13.25 19.96 -13.95
C ASP A 99 -11.71 20.09 -14.10
N GLU A 100 -11.21 21.28 -14.46
CA GLU A 100 -9.78 21.57 -14.56
C GLU A 100 -9.14 21.90 -13.20
N ASP A 101 -9.92 22.34 -12.21
CA ASP A 101 -9.43 22.67 -10.87
C ASP A 101 -9.15 21.42 -10.01
N ASP A 102 -9.70 20.26 -10.40
CA ASP A 102 -9.55 18.96 -9.72
C ASP A 102 -8.38 18.12 -10.27
N ARG A 103 -7.74 18.59 -11.36
CA ARG A 103 -6.53 17.97 -11.93
C ARG A 103 -5.30 18.55 -11.26
N GLY A 104 -5.02 18.11 -10.03
CA GLY A 104 -3.76 18.42 -9.34
C GLY A 104 -2.55 18.31 -10.29
N GLY A 105 -1.75 19.38 -10.34
CA GLY A 105 -0.63 19.56 -11.28
C GLY A 105 0.59 18.70 -11.03
#